data_AF-A0A976FNC3-F1
#
_entry.id   AF-A0A976FNC3-F1
#
_cell.length_a   1.000
_cell.length_b   1.000
_cell.length_c   1.000
_cell.angle_alpha   90.00
_cell.angle_beta   90.00
_cell.angle_gamma   90.00
#
_symmetry.space_group_name_H-M   'P 1'
#
loop_
_entity.id
_entity.type
_entity.pdbx_description
1 polymer ?
#
loop_
_entity_poly.entity_id
_entity_poly.type
_entity_poly.pdbx_seq_one_letter_code
_entity_poly.pdbx_strand_id
1 'polypeptide(L)'
;MLNQASISQQQRLASCDLQVMSAENLVFNDDQFDTVVDTFGLCSMDDPAHALKEMQRVCKKTSGRILLLEHGQSSFAWLSGILDKFADLHAQKWGCHWNRDIVALLDQAGLEVETMHRFHFGTTCSHLTLPASAEGSGKGSKQTRHSLSHFTTVRPFEANTTFPSTYVTAVQRDDRFGLKKDNGARGIHTERLRLEMNERVMLSYFLTRVQMEDPDVIVGHNLHKYVLEVLLSRIDHFKLGGVWSKLTRLRRGRLHPSNEGVGWNEYRMDDMVNGRLFCDTYVSSKELLGSQTTHCRIWSSECY
;
A
#
# COMPACT_ATOMS: atom_id res chain seq x y z
N MET A 1 8.50 -4.84 -22.18
CA MET A 1 8.47 -3.93 -21.01
C MET A 1 9.85 -3.46 -20.55
N LEU A 2 10.86 -4.31 -20.33
CA LEU A 2 12.18 -3.87 -19.84
C LEU A 2 12.87 -2.83 -20.75
N ASN A 3 12.72 -2.98 -22.07
CA ASN A 3 13.25 -2.03 -23.05
C ASN A 3 12.45 -0.72 -23.18
N GLN A 4 11.32 -0.60 -22.46
CA GLN A 4 10.47 0.60 -22.43
C GLN A 4 10.59 1.35 -21.08
N ALA A 5 11.34 0.81 -20.13
CA ALA A 5 11.59 1.45 -18.85
C ALA A 5 12.51 2.67 -19.05
N SER A 6 12.18 3.80 -18.40
CA SER A 6 13.03 4.98 -18.43
C SER A 6 14.41 4.68 -17.82
N ILE A 7 15.42 5.45 -18.20
CA ILE A 7 16.79 5.32 -17.65
C ILE A 7 16.78 5.37 -16.11
N SER A 8 15.90 6.18 -15.51
CA SER A 8 15.72 6.25 -14.05
C SER A 8 15.06 5.01 -13.45
N GLN A 9 14.15 4.33 -14.17
CA GLN A 9 13.58 3.05 -13.75
C GLN A 9 14.61 1.92 -13.85
N GLN A 10 15.44 1.93 -14.90
CA GLN A 10 16.53 0.97 -15.06
C GLN A 10 17.56 1.09 -13.92
N GLN A 11 17.88 2.30 -13.46
CA GLN A 11 18.76 2.51 -12.30
C GLN A 11 18.17 1.98 -10.98
N ARG A 12 16.85 2.09 -10.78
CA ARG A 12 16.17 1.57 -9.58
C ARG A 12 16.02 0.05 -9.58
N LEU A 13 16.01 -0.55 -10.76
CA LEU A 13 15.95 -1.99 -10.98
C LEU A 13 17.35 -2.63 -11.08
N ALA A 14 18.43 -1.84 -11.04
CA ALA A 14 19.79 -2.34 -11.20
C ALA A 14 20.23 -3.31 -10.09
N SER A 15 19.56 -3.28 -8.93
CA SER A 15 19.75 -4.23 -7.83
C SER A 15 18.76 -5.39 -7.85
N CYS A 16 17.94 -5.53 -8.90
CA CYS A 16 16.96 -6.60 -9.05
C CYS A 16 17.36 -7.50 -10.22
N ASP A 17 17.30 -8.81 -10.01
CA ASP A 17 17.34 -9.76 -11.12
C ASP A 17 15.94 -9.89 -11.72
N LEU A 18 15.80 -9.55 -13.00
CA LEU A 18 14.51 -9.52 -13.70
C LEU A 18 14.50 -10.59 -14.77
N GLN A 19 13.59 -11.55 -14.61
CA GLN A 19 13.47 -12.68 -15.51
C GLN A 19 12.04 -12.73 -16.07
N VAL A 20 11.94 -13.03 -17.36
CA VAL A 20 10.65 -13.24 -18.04
C VAL A 20 10.41 -14.74 -18.15
N MET A 21 9.38 -15.22 -17.46
CA MET A 21 8.98 -16.63 -17.47
C MET A 21 7.49 -16.76 -17.15
N SER A 22 6.96 -17.98 -17.27
CA SER A 22 5.60 -18.28 -16.82
C SER A 22 5.56 -18.43 -15.30
N ALA A 23 4.58 -17.83 -14.63
CA ALA A 23 4.35 -18.03 -13.20
C ALA A 23 3.88 -19.47 -12.88
N GLU A 24 3.38 -20.19 -13.88
CA GLU A 24 2.98 -21.60 -13.79
C GLU A 24 4.17 -22.55 -14.00
N ASN A 25 5.33 -22.05 -14.45
CA ASN A 25 6.54 -22.87 -14.68
C ASN A 25 7.79 -22.04 -14.39
N LEU A 26 8.16 -21.95 -13.12
CA LEU A 26 9.31 -21.15 -12.68
C LEU A 26 10.62 -21.93 -12.86
N VAL A 27 11.63 -21.31 -13.44
CA VAL A 27 12.97 -21.94 -13.63
C VAL A 27 13.82 -21.97 -12.35
N PHE A 28 13.25 -21.49 -11.25
CA PHE A 28 13.90 -21.41 -9.94
C PHE A 28 13.89 -22.76 -9.23
N ASN A 29 14.86 -22.95 -8.34
CA ASN A 29 14.94 -24.15 -7.51
C ASN A 29 13.85 -24.12 -6.42
N ASP A 30 13.55 -25.30 -5.88
CA ASP A 30 12.73 -25.43 -4.69
C ASP A 30 13.38 -24.69 -3.51
N ASP A 31 12.55 -24.12 -2.63
CA ASP A 31 13.01 -23.44 -1.39
C ASP A 31 14.06 -22.32 -1.59
N GLN A 32 14.04 -21.67 -2.75
CA GLN A 32 15.02 -20.63 -3.09
C GLN A 32 14.72 -19.29 -2.39
N PHE A 33 13.46 -18.91 -2.21
CA PHE A 33 13.07 -17.57 -1.78
C PHE A 33 12.48 -17.52 -0.37
N ASP A 34 12.90 -16.53 0.42
CA ASP A 34 12.31 -16.22 1.73
C ASP A 34 10.91 -15.60 1.61
N THR A 35 10.61 -14.92 0.50
CA THR A 35 9.29 -14.34 0.27
C THR A 35 8.98 -14.34 -1.20
N VAL A 36 7.78 -14.81 -1.54
CA VAL A 36 7.20 -14.72 -2.88
C VAL A 36 6.02 -13.75 -2.81
N VAL A 37 5.95 -12.83 -3.76
CA VAL A 37 4.89 -11.81 -3.80
C VAL A 37 4.20 -11.89 -5.15
N ASP A 38 2.87 -11.94 -5.13
CA ASP A 38 2.05 -11.71 -6.32
C ASP A 38 1.03 -10.60 -6.05
N THR A 39 0.83 -9.75 -7.06
CA THR A 39 -0.07 -8.61 -6.96
C THR A 39 -0.93 -8.54 -8.22
N PHE A 40 -2.17 -8.99 -8.08
CA PHE A 40 -3.18 -9.04 -9.13
C PHE A 40 -2.74 -9.89 -10.33
N GLY A 41 -1.94 -10.93 -10.09
CA GLY A 41 -1.43 -11.81 -11.14
C GLY A 41 -2.41 -12.93 -11.47
N LEU A 42 -2.96 -13.58 -10.44
CA LEU A 42 -3.80 -14.78 -10.57
C LEU A 42 -5.02 -14.58 -11.48
N CYS A 43 -5.54 -13.36 -11.57
CA CYS A 43 -6.74 -13.08 -12.34
C CYS A 43 -6.57 -13.36 -13.84
N SER A 44 -5.36 -13.24 -14.36
CA SER A 44 -5.03 -13.41 -15.77
C SER A 44 -4.30 -14.72 -16.10
N MET A 45 -4.11 -15.61 -15.13
CA MET A 45 -3.46 -16.90 -15.34
C MET A 45 -4.44 -17.96 -15.84
N ASP A 46 -4.00 -18.84 -16.73
CA ASP A 46 -4.86 -19.92 -17.22
C ASP A 46 -5.08 -20.95 -16.11
N ASP A 47 -4.02 -21.33 -15.39
CA ASP A 47 -4.08 -22.19 -14.21
C ASP A 47 -3.47 -21.50 -12.96
N PRO A 48 -4.26 -20.67 -12.24
CA PRO A 48 -3.78 -19.99 -11.05
C PRO A 48 -3.47 -20.95 -9.90
N ALA A 49 -4.11 -22.12 -9.85
CA ALA A 49 -3.85 -23.10 -8.80
C ALA A 49 -2.47 -23.73 -8.99
N HIS A 50 -2.08 -23.98 -10.24
CA HIS A 50 -0.73 -24.42 -10.57
C HIS A 50 0.32 -23.33 -10.29
N ALA A 51 0.04 -22.07 -10.65
CA ALA A 51 0.92 -20.95 -10.31
C ALA A 51 1.14 -20.80 -8.81
N LEU A 52 0.08 -20.94 -7.99
CA LEU A 52 0.20 -20.95 -6.54
C LEU A 52 1.06 -22.10 -6.01
N LYS A 53 0.99 -23.28 -6.64
CA LYS A 53 1.88 -24.42 -6.31
C LYS A 53 3.33 -24.14 -6.67
N GLU A 54 3.59 -23.48 -7.79
CA GLU A 54 4.94 -23.05 -8.17
C GLU A 54 5.49 -21.99 -7.20
N MET A 55 4.68 -21.01 -6.82
CA MET A 55 5.04 -20.03 -5.78
C MET A 55 5.38 -20.74 -4.47
N GLN A 56 4.59 -21.74 -4.08
CA GLN A 56 4.86 -22.56 -2.90
C GLN A 56 6.14 -23.39 -3.06
N ARG A 57 6.41 -23.94 -4.25
CA ARG A 57 7.61 -24.75 -4.53
C ARG A 57 8.87 -23.94 -4.32
N VAL A 58 8.95 -22.75 -4.89
CA VAL A 58 10.15 -21.90 -4.83
C VAL A 58 10.30 -21.15 -3.51
N CYS A 59 9.25 -21.09 -2.68
CA CYS A 59 9.29 -20.45 -1.37
C CYS A 59 9.74 -21.42 -0.27
N LYS A 60 10.66 -20.99 0.60
CA LYS A 60 11.21 -21.78 1.71
C LYS A 60 10.12 -22.36 2.61
N LYS A 61 10.03 -23.68 2.78
CA LYS A 61 8.94 -24.33 3.56
C LYS A 61 8.82 -23.90 5.02
N THR A 62 9.92 -23.58 5.69
CA THR A 62 9.93 -23.41 7.16
C THR A 62 9.83 -21.95 7.62
N SER A 63 10.28 -21.01 6.79
CA SER A 63 10.35 -19.57 7.12
C SER A 63 9.82 -18.68 6.02
N GLY A 64 9.50 -19.26 4.86
CA GLY A 64 9.05 -18.54 3.69
C GLY A 64 7.65 -17.97 3.88
N ARG A 65 7.35 -16.91 3.13
CA ARG A 65 6.04 -16.27 3.11
C ARG A 65 5.60 -16.03 1.68
N ILE A 66 4.32 -16.28 1.40
CA ILE A 66 3.72 -15.88 0.14
C ILE A 66 2.72 -14.77 0.43
N LEU A 67 2.98 -13.60 -0.13
CA LEU A 67 2.17 -12.39 0.01
C LEU A 67 1.35 -12.19 -1.26
N LEU A 68 0.03 -12.18 -1.11
CA LEU A 68 -0.87 -12.02 -2.24
C LEU A 68 -1.69 -10.75 -2.06
N LEU A 69 -1.77 -9.93 -3.10
CA LEU A 69 -2.72 -8.82 -3.20
C LEU A 69 -3.58 -9.05 -4.43
N GLU A 70 -4.74 -9.65 -4.22
CA GLU A 70 -5.59 -10.12 -5.31
C GLU A 70 -6.94 -9.42 -5.32
N HIS A 71 -7.64 -9.53 -6.45
CA HIS A 71 -9.05 -9.22 -6.52
C HIS A 71 -9.85 -10.49 -6.82
N GLY A 72 -11.06 -10.55 -6.32
CA GLY A 72 -11.90 -11.72 -6.45
C GLY A 72 -13.32 -11.48 -6.00
N GLN A 73 -14.02 -12.57 -5.68
CA GLN A 73 -15.40 -12.51 -5.23
C GLN A 73 -15.59 -11.56 -4.04
N SER A 74 -16.65 -10.76 -4.10
CA SER A 74 -17.04 -9.86 -3.01
C SER A 74 -17.47 -10.65 -1.78
N SER A 75 -17.30 -10.05 -0.60
CA SER A 75 -17.92 -10.55 0.64
C SER A 75 -19.45 -10.39 0.66
N PHE A 76 -20.03 -9.64 -0.29
CA PHE A 76 -21.47 -9.43 -0.41
C PHE A 76 -22.06 -10.25 -1.56
N ALA A 77 -22.98 -11.16 -1.26
CA ALA A 77 -23.57 -12.09 -2.23
C ALA A 77 -24.22 -11.40 -3.44
N TRP A 78 -24.90 -10.26 -3.24
CA TRP A 78 -25.52 -9.50 -4.33
C TRP A 78 -24.47 -8.93 -5.29
N LEU A 79 -23.32 -8.49 -4.77
CA LEU A 79 -22.23 -7.93 -5.56
C LEU A 79 -21.45 -9.04 -6.27
N SER A 80 -21.23 -10.18 -5.61
CA SER A 80 -20.67 -11.38 -6.27
C SER A 80 -21.54 -11.81 -7.45
N GLY A 81 -22.86 -11.87 -7.27
CA GLY A 81 -23.78 -12.24 -8.36
C GLY A 81 -23.73 -11.28 -9.56
N ILE A 82 -23.45 -9.98 -9.34
CA ILE A 82 -23.21 -9.03 -10.43
C ILE A 82 -21.87 -9.32 -11.12
N LEU A 83 -20.80 -9.54 -10.34
CA LEU A 83 -19.47 -9.82 -10.87
C LEU A 83 -19.45 -11.10 -11.71
N ASP A 84 -20.10 -12.16 -11.22
CA ASP A 84 -20.23 -13.45 -11.89
C ASP A 84 -21.00 -13.31 -13.21
N LYS A 85 -22.12 -12.57 -13.20
CA LYS A 85 -22.93 -12.33 -14.40
C LYS A 85 -22.18 -11.64 -15.52
N PHE A 86 -21.22 -10.77 -15.19
CA PHE A 86 -20.45 -10.00 -16.16
C PHE A 86 -19.01 -10.51 -16.35
N ALA A 87 -18.65 -11.63 -15.72
CA ALA A 87 -17.29 -12.16 -15.75
C ALA A 87 -16.82 -12.52 -17.16
N ASP A 88 -17.64 -13.21 -17.95
CA ASP A 88 -17.26 -13.62 -19.31
C ASP A 88 -17.08 -12.42 -20.24
N LEU A 89 -17.98 -11.43 -20.15
CA LEU A 89 -17.86 -10.17 -20.89
C LEU A 89 -16.61 -9.40 -20.48
N HIS A 90 -16.28 -9.40 -19.19
CA HIS A 90 -15.07 -8.78 -18.67
C HIS A 90 -13.82 -9.49 -19.21
N ALA A 91 -13.78 -10.83 -19.12
CA ALA A 91 -12.67 -11.64 -19.59
C ALA A 91 -12.47 -11.50 -21.11
N GLN A 92 -13.54 -11.46 -21.91
CA GLN A 92 -13.44 -11.22 -23.35
C GLN A 92 -12.90 -9.83 -23.67
N LYS A 93 -13.24 -8.82 -22.86
CA LYS A 93 -12.83 -7.43 -23.10
C LYS A 93 -11.42 -7.12 -22.59
N TRP A 94 -11.02 -7.73 -21.48
CA TRP A 94 -9.82 -7.36 -20.72
C TRP A 94 -8.81 -8.50 -20.54
N GLY A 95 -9.18 -9.74 -20.85
CA GLY A 95 -8.29 -10.90 -20.74
C GLY A 95 -8.01 -11.34 -19.29
N CYS A 96 -8.90 -11.03 -18.35
CA CYS A 96 -8.77 -11.45 -16.95
C CYS A 96 -10.11 -11.79 -16.31
N HIS A 97 -10.08 -12.63 -15.28
CA HIS A 97 -11.25 -13.02 -14.50
C HIS A 97 -11.26 -12.30 -13.15
N TRP A 98 -12.12 -11.30 -13.03
CA TRP A 98 -12.21 -10.44 -11.83
C TRP A 98 -12.94 -11.05 -10.64
N ASN A 99 -13.65 -12.16 -10.84
CA ASN A 99 -14.53 -12.80 -9.88
C ASN A 99 -13.96 -14.14 -9.37
N ARG A 100 -12.65 -14.36 -9.48
CA ARG A 100 -12.03 -15.61 -8.98
C ARG A 100 -12.29 -15.76 -7.49
N ASP A 101 -12.58 -17.00 -7.08
CA ASP A 101 -12.61 -17.36 -5.67
C ASP A 101 -11.17 -17.65 -5.20
N ILE A 102 -10.50 -16.59 -4.77
CA ILE A 102 -9.10 -16.68 -4.32
C ILE A 102 -8.97 -17.63 -3.12
N VAL A 103 -9.97 -17.69 -2.24
CA VAL A 103 -9.90 -18.57 -1.07
C VAL A 103 -9.97 -20.04 -1.50
N ALA A 104 -10.86 -20.37 -2.43
CA ALA A 104 -10.91 -21.72 -2.99
C ALA A 104 -9.63 -22.10 -3.76
N LEU A 105 -9.01 -21.15 -4.47
CA LEU A 105 -7.74 -21.38 -5.16
C LEU A 105 -6.59 -21.68 -4.19
N LEU A 106 -6.53 -20.96 -3.06
CA LEU A 106 -5.54 -21.21 -2.02
C LEU A 106 -5.72 -22.58 -1.37
N ASP A 107 -6.95 -22.99 -1.13
CA ASP A 107 -7.29 -24.32 -0.62
C ASP A 107 -6.87 -25.42 -1.62
N GLN A 108 -7.19 -25.25 -2.91
CA GLN A 108 -6.77 -26.17 -3.99
C GLN A 108 -5.25 -26.28 -4.14
N ALA A 109 -4.53 -25.20 -3.84
CA ALA A 109 -3.07 -25.17 -3.84
C ALA A 109 -2.46 -25.74 -2.55
N GLY A 110 -3.26 -26.00 -1.51
CA GLY A 110 -2.80 -26.48 -0.21
C GLY A 110 -2.03 -25.42 0.58
N LEU A 111 -2.42 -24.14 0.47
CA LEU A 111 -1.81 -23.03 1.21
C LEU A 111 -2.62 -22.69 2.46
N GLU A 112 -1.93 -22.56 3.60
CA GLU A 112 -2.56 -22.10 4.84
C GLU A 112 -2.56 -20.57 4.91
N VAL A 113 -3.75 -20.00 5.11
CA VAL A 113 -3.92 -18.55 5.23
C VAL A 113 -3.71 -18.13 6.68
N GLU A 114 -2.62 -17.39 6.94
CA GLU A 114 -2.33 -16.86 8.27
C GLU A 114 -3.16 -15.60 8.54
N THR A 115 -3.16 -14.66 7.60
CA THR A 115 -3.97 -13.43 7.71
C THR A 115 -4.63 -13.07 6.38
N MET A 116 -5.86 -12.56 6.47
CA MET A 116 -6.63 -12.08 5.32
C MET A 116 -7.30 -10.75 5.68
N HIS A 117 -7.07 -9.73 4.84
CA HIS A 117 -7.80 -8.47 4.89
C HIS A 117 -8.54 -8.26 3.58
N ARG A 118 -9.75 -7.71 3.68
CA ARG A 118 -10.62 -7.43 2.53
C ARG A 118 -10.93 -5.94 2.46
N PHE A 119 -10.81 -5.37 1.26
CA PHE A 119 -11.01 -3.95 0.96
C PHE A 119 -12.01 -3.80 -0.21
N HIS A 120 -12.40 -2.57 -0.53
CA HIS A 120 -13.28 -2.25 -1.68
C HIS A 120 -14.56 -3.10 -1.73
N PHE A 121 -15.35 -3.12 -0.65
CA PHE A 121 -16.54 -3.98 -0.54
C PHE A 121 -16.23 -5.48 -0.70
N GLY A 122 -15.03 -5.88 -0.31
CA GLY A 122 -14.59 -7.26 -0.24
C GLY A 122 -14.13 -7.87 -1.56
N THR A 123 -14.01 -7.07 -2.62
CA THR A 123 -13.51 -7.52 -3.94
C THR A 123 -12.00 -7.47 -4.06
N THR A 124 -11.30 -6.78 -3.15
CA THR A 124 -9.83 -6.85 -3.05
C THR A 124 -9.45 -7.55 -1.76
N CYS A 125 -8.53 -8.50 -1.82
CA CYS A 125 -8.06 -9.27 -0.69
C CYS A 125 -6.53 -9.27 -0.63
N SER A 126 -5.98 -8.92 0.54
CA SER A 126 -4.58 -9.13 0.84
C SER A 126 -4.43 -10.34 1.75
N HIS A 127 -3.58 -11.29 1.38
CA HIS A 127 -3.32 -12.52 2.12
C HIS A 127 -1.83 -12.66 2.45
N LEU A 128 -1.53 -13.05 3.68
CA LEU A 128 -0.26 -13.66 4.05
C LEU A 128 -0.51 -15.15 4.21
N THR A 129 0.19 -15.95 3.43
CA THR A 129 0.14 -17.41 3.52
C THR A 129 1.51 -17.95 3.84
N LEU A 130 1.54 -19.02 4.64
CA LEU A 130 2.76 -19.77 4.92
C LEU A 130 2.74 -21.03 4.05
N PRO A 131 3.89 -21.45 3.50
CA PRO A 131 3.99 -22.75 2.85
C PRO A 131 3.58 -23.83 3.86
N ALA A 132 2.83 -24.83 3.38
CA ALA A 132 2.26 -25.86 4.25
C ALA A 132 3.37 -26.52 5.10
N SER A 133 3.21 -26.47 6.42
CA SER A 133 4.07 -27.26 7.32
C SER A 133 3.70 -28.73 7.19
N ALA A 134 4.67 -29.54 6.78
CA ALA A 134 4.62 -30.95 7.08
C ALA A 134 4.76 -31.11 8.61
N GLU A 135 3.65 -31.47 9.24
CA GLU A 135 3.47 -31.90 10.64
C GLU A 135 3.46 -30.85 11.76
N GLY A 136 2.39 -30.93 12.58
CA GLY A 136 2.47 -30.67 14.02
C GLY A 136 1.85 -29.37 14.53
N SER A 137 0.60 -29.46 15.00
CA SER A 137 -0.11 -28.41 15.72
C SER A 137 0.66 -27.89 16.94
N GLY A 138 1.27 -26.71 16.81
CA GLY A 138 1.82 -25.93 17.91
C GLY A 138 0.95 -24.69 18.17
N LYS A 139 0.34 -24.60 19.34
CA LYS A 139 -0.48 -23.45 19.79
C LYS A 139 0.32 -22.14 19.63
N GLY A 140 -0.03 -21.36 18.61
CA GLY A 140 0.51 -20.04 18.37
C GLY A 140 0.26 -19.11 19.57
N SER A 141 1.35 -18.61 20.13
CA SER A 141 1.35 -17.47 21.05
C SER A 141 0.52 -16.34 20.46
N LYS A 142 -0.36 -15.72 21.24
CA LYS A 142 -1.07 -14.49 20.87
C LYS A 142 -0.07 -13.41 20.48
N GLN A 143 0.24 -13.30 19.19
CA GLN A 143 0.89 -12.11 18.65
C GLN A 143 -0.09 -10.96 18.81
N THR A 144 0.41 -9.85 19.35
CA THR A 144 -0.31 -8.60 19.50
C THR A 144 -0.81 -8.15 18.14
N ARG A 145 -2.13 -8.20 17.94
CA ARG A 145 -2.82 -7.54 16.81
C ARG A 145 -2.27 -6.12 16.67
N HIS A 146 -1.57 -5.82 15.59
CA HIS A 146 -1.38 -4.44 15.17
C HIS A 146 -2.77 -3.88 14.85
N SER A 147 -3.33 -3.14 15.80
CA SER A 147 -4.57 -2.40 15.59
C SER A 147 -4.32 -1.37 14.49
N LEU A 148 -5.01 -1.50 13.36
CA LEU A 148 -5.03 -0.49 12.30
C LEU A 148 -5.25 0.90 12.92
N SER A 149 -4.18 1.70 12.93
CA SER A 149 -4.16 3.08 13.38
C SER A 149 -4.53 3.97 12.19
N HIS A 150 -5.36 4.97 12.44
CA HIS A 150 -5.50 6.10 11.53
C HIS A 150 -5.28 7.37 12.32
N PHE A 151 -4.79 8.40 11.65
CA PHE A 151 -4.69 9.73 12.22
C PHE A 151 -5.17 10.75 11.20
N THR A 152 -5.78 11.79 11.72
CA THR A 152 -6.29 12.92 10.97
C THR A 152 -5.78 14.18 11.65
N THR A 153 -5.39 15.17 10.87
CA THR A 153 -5.13 16.52 11.38
C THR A 153 -5.91 17.48 10.53
N VAL A 154 -6.55 18.46 11.16
CA VAL A 154 -7.37 19.46 10.48
C VAL A 154 -6.99 20.84 10.98
N ARG A 155 -7.16 21.84 10.11
CA ARG A 155 -7.05 23.25 10.44
C ARG A 155 -8.18 24.06 9.82
N PRO A 156 -8.52 25.22 10.38
CA PRO A 156 -9.31 26.23 9.68
C PRO A 156 -8.59 26.67 8.40
N PHE A 157 -9.33 26.97 7.34
CA PHE A 157 -8.75 27.31 6.02
C PHE A 157 -8.07 28.68 6.03
N GLU A 158 -8.68 29.67 6.67
CA GLU A 158 -8.18 31.05 6.73
C GLU A 158 -7.37 31.29 7.99
N ALA A 159 -6.26 32.03 7.85
CA ALA A 159 -5.51 32.52 8.99
C ALA A 159 -6.42 33.43 9.85
N ASN A 160 -6.54 33.11 11.15
CA ASN A 160 -7.38 33.80 12.16
C ASN A 160 -8.85 33.37 12.23
N THR A 161 -9.27 32.33 11.51
CA THR A 161 -10.57 31.71 11.76
C THR A 161 -10.45 30.61 12.82
N THR A 162 -11.46 30.48 13.68
CA THR A 162 -11.56 29.39 14.64
C THR A 162 -12.49 28.31 14.11
N PHE A 163 -12.41 27.10 14.67
CA PHE A 163 -13.43 26.09 14.37
C PHE A 163 -14.82 26.57 14.83
N PRO A 164 -15.90 26.16 14.14
CA PRO A 164 -17.26 26.40 14.63
C PRO A 164 -17.41 25.95 16.08
N SER A 165 -18.15 26.71 16.90
CA SER A 165 -18.32 26.42 18.33
C SER A 165 -18.91 25.02 18.60
N THR A 166 -19.65 24.46 17.65
CA THR A 166 -20.25 23.12 17.71
C THR A 166 -19.30 22.00 17.30
N TYR A 167 -18.16 22.32 16.66
CA TYR A 167 -17.26 21.33 16.06
C TYR A 167 -16.67 20.38 17.10
N VAL A 168 -16.14 20.90 18.20
CA VAL A 168 -15.56 20.09 19.28
C VAL A 168 -16.59 19.12 19.86
N THR A 169 -17.81 19.60 20.10
CA THR A 169 -18.91 18.77 20.61
C THR A 169 -19.32 17.69 19.61
N ALA A 170 -19.31 17.99 18.31
CA ALA A 170 -19.59 17.01 17.26
C ALA A 170 -18.51 15.91 17.21
N VAL A 171 -17.23 16.29 17.26
CA VAL A 171 -16.10 15.36 17.30
C VAL A 171 -16.17 14.44 18.53
N GLN A 172 -16.47 14.98 19.70
CA GLN A 172 -16.63 14.20 20.94
C GLN A 172 -17.76 13.17 20.86
N ARG A 173 -18.72 13.35 19.94
CA ARG A 173 -19.83 12.43 19.71
C ARG A 173 -19.59 11.42 18.59
N ASP A 174 -18.61 11.65 17.72
CA ASP A 174 -18.25 10.74 16.63
C ASP A 174 -17.50 9.52 17.18
N ASP A 175 -17.89 8.31 16.77
CA ASP A 175 -17.30 7.07 17.29
C ASP A 175 -15.85 6.84 16.84
N ARG A 176 -15.39 7.49 15.77
CA ARG A 176 -14.02 7.38 15.27
C ARG A 176 -13.07 8.27 16.06
N PHE A 177 -13.51 9.50 16.37
CA PHE A 177 -12.66 10.55 16.94
C PHE A 177 -12.95 10.88 18.40
N GLY A 178 -14.11 10.50 18.93
CA GLY A 178 -14.47 10.68 20.33
C GLY A 178 -13.82 9.65 21.24
N LEU A 179 -13.51 10.05 22.48
CA LEU A 179 -13.03 9.17 23.54
C LEU A 179 -13.99 9.26 24.74
N LYS A 180 -14.56 8.12 25.14
CA LYS A 180 -15.30 8.02 26.40
C LYS A 180 -14.29 7.76 27.52
N LYS A 181 -14.19 8.69 28.47
CA LYS A 181 -13.38 8.52 29.68
C LYS A 181 -14.16 7.68 30.70
N ASP A 182 -13.44 7.02 31.60
CA ASP A 182 -14.02 6.14 32.63
C ASP A 182 -15.01 6.86 33.56
N ASN A 183 -14.85 8.18 33.71
CA ASN A 183 -15.76 9.05 34.46
C ASN A 183 -17.02 9.48 33.68
N GLY A 184 -17.28 8.90 32.51
CA GLY A 184 -18.41 9.24 31.64
C GLY A 184 -18.23 10.52 30.82
N ALA A 185 -17.14 11.27 31.02
CA ALA A 185 -16.86 12.46 30.23
C ALA A 185 -16.43 12.10 28.80
N ARG A 186 -16.82 12.93 27.83
CA ARG A 186 -16.40 12.77 26.42
C ARG A 186 -15.24 13.71 26.10
N GLY A 187 -14.21 13.16 25.47
CA GLY A 187 -13.05 13.89 24.98
C GLY A 187 -12.78 13.60 23.50
N ILE A 188 -11.72 14.20 22.95
CA ILE A 188 -11.22 13.90 21.62
C ILE A 188 -10.06 12.91 21.75
N HIS A 189 -10.05 11.88 20.91
CA HIS A 189 -8.97 10.92 20.80
C HIS A 189 -7.78 11.56 20.06
N THR A 190 -6.84 12.12 20.81
CA THR A 190 -5.73 12.96 20.29
C THR A 190 -4.78 12.24 19.35
N GLU A 191 -4.68 10.90 19.41
CA GLU A 191 -3.89 10.11 18.46
C GLU A 191 -4.58 9.93 17.09
N ARG A 192 -5.92 10.05 17.06
CA ARG A 192 -6.74 9.86 15.84
C ARG A 192 -7.13 11.18 15.20
N LEU A 193 -7.35 12.23 15.98
CA LEU A 193 -7.66 13.56 15.46
C LEU A 193 -6.91 14.65 16.22
N ARG A 194 -6.16 15.47 15.48
CA ARG A 194 -5.59 16.72 15.95
C ARG A 194 -6.24 17.93 15.29
N LEU A 195 -6.57 18.90 16.14
CA LEU A 195 -7.12 20.20 15.74
C LEU A 195 -6.00 21.22 15.84
N GLU A 196 -5.48 21.66 14.70
CA GLU A 196 -4.34 22.58 14.65
C GLU A 196 -4.80 23.94 14.09
N MET A 197 -4.47 25.02 14.79
CA MET A 197 -4.78 26.39 14.31
C MET A 197 -3.73 26.89 13.31
N ASN A 198 -2.53 26.31 13.34
CA ASN A 198 -1.38 26.76 12.59
C ASN A 198 -0.92 25.68 11.62
N GLU A 199 -0.89 26.01 10.33
CA GLU A 199 -0.48 25.08 9.28
C GLU A 199 0.95 24.57 9.47
N ARG A 200 1.88 25.40 9.98
CA ARG A 200 3.24 24.95 10.29
C ARG A 200 3.25 23.83 11.32
N VAL A 201 2.39 23.91 12.33
CA VAL A 201 2.26 22.89 13.37
C VAL A 201 1.60 21.64 12.80
N MET A 202 0.56 21.81 11.99
CA MET A 202 -0.10 20.71 11.26
C MET A 202 0.87 19.91 10.39
N LEU A 203 1.70 20.60 9.60
CA LEU A 203 2.71 19.97 8.73
C LEU A 203 3.79 19.27 9.56
N SER A 204 4.28 19.91 10.63
CA SER A 204 5.27 19.30 11.54
C SER A 204 4.73 18.03 12.22
N TYR A 205 3.45 18.07 12.63
CA TYR A 205 2.75 16.91 13.19
C TYR A 205 2.64 15.79 12.16
N PHE A 206 2.18 16.08 10.94
CA PHE A 206 2.09 15.09 9.86
C PHE A 206 3.44 14.40 9.61
N LEU A 207 4.52 15.18 9.42
CA LEU A 207 5.87 14.65 9.18
C LEU A 207 6.37 13.81 10.35
N THR A 208 6.11 14.23 11.57
CA THR A 208 6.47 13.47 12.77
C THR A 208 5.66 12.18 12.87
N ARG A 209 4.39 12.20 12.47
CA ARG A 209 3.54 11.02 12.47
C ARG A 209 3.98 10.00 11.42
N VAL A 210 4.35 10.44 10.22
CA VAL A 210 4.96 9.58 9.19
C VAL A 210 6.22 8.90 9.73
N GLN A 211 7.08 9.63 10.43
CA GLN A 211 8.27 9.05 11.05
C GLN A 211 7.93 8.03 12.16
N MET A 212 6.90 8.29 12.97
CA MET A 212 6.49 7.38 14.05
C MET A 212 5.84 6.11 13.53
N GLU A 213 5.02 6.20 12.49
CA GLU A 213 4.40 5.03 11.86
C GLU A 213 5.38 4.28 10.95
N ASP A 214 6.46 4.94 10.53
CA ASP A 214 7.53 4.44 9.67
C ASP A 214 7.08 3.55 8.50
N PRO A 215 6.14 4.01 7.64
CA PRO A 215 5.59 3.17 6.58
C PRO A 215 6.64 2.80 5.52
N ASP A 216 6.71 1.53 5.14
CA ASP A 216 7.52 1.08 4.00
C ASP A 216 6.95 1.60 2.66
N VAL A 217 5.62 1.73 2.57
CA VAL A 217 4.91 2.18 1.38
C VAL A 217 3.99 3.35 1.70
N ILE A 218 4.11 4.44 0.95
CA ILE A 218 3.19 5.59 0.97
C ILE A 218 2.36 5.55 -0.30
N VAL A 219 1.05 5.39 -0.15
CA VAL A 219 0.10 5.32 -1.26
C VAL A 219 -0.68 6.63 -1.35
N GLY A 220 -0.84 7.17 -2.55
CA GLY A 220 -1.64 8.37 -2.80
C GLY A 220 -2.23 8.40 -4.22
N HIS A 221 -3.08 9.38 -4.48
CA HIS A 221 -3.64 9.63 -5.80
C HIS A 221 -3.09 10.94 -6.35
N ASN A 222 -2.47 10.91 -7.54
CA ASN A 222 -1.75 12.04 -8.10
C ASN A 222 -0.67 12.55 -7.13
N LEU A 223 0.03 11.59 -6.52
CA LEU A 223 0.98 11.79 -5.44
C LEU A 223 2.17 12.61 -5.92
N HIS A 224 2.75 12.26 -7.06
CA HIS A 224 3.97 12.90 -7.56
C HIS A 224 3.73 14.28 -8.14
N LYS A 225 2.70 14.46 -8.99
CA LYS A 225 2.47 15.72 -9.73
C LYS A 225 1.64 16.77 -8.99
N TYR A 226 1.17 16.46 -7.79
CA TYR A 226 0.32 17.40 -7.05
C TYR A 226 0.56 17.33 -5.56
N VAL A 227 0.31 16.19 -4.92
CA VAL A 227 0.33 16.11 -3.46
C VAL A 227 1.71 16.42 -2.89
N LEU A 228 2.77 15.83 -3.44
CA LEU A 228 4.13 16.04 -2.97
C LEU A 228 4.64 17.45 -3.29
N GLU A 229 4.36 17.99 -4.48
CA GLU A 229 4.74 19.35 -4.86
C GLU A 229 4.10 20.40 -3.95
N VAL A 230 2.78 20.29 -3.73
CA VAL A 230 2.05 21.18 -2.82
C VAL A 230 2.62 21.04 -1.41
N LEU A 231 2.75 19.81 -0.91
CA LEU A 231 3.27 19.56 0.44
C LEU A 231 4.65 20.18 0.66
N LEU A 232 5.58 20.00 -0.28
CA LEU A 232 6.92 20.59 -0.21
C LEU A 232 6.90 22.11 -0.31
N SER A 233 6.13 22.67 -1.24
CA SER A 233 5.96 24.11 -1.36
C SER A 233 5.46 24.71 -0.04
N ARG A 234 4.49 24.07 0.63
CA ARG A 234 4.03 24.50 1.96
C ARG A 234 5.09 24.32 3.04
N ILE A 235 5.84 23.21 3.04
CA ILE A 235 6.92 22.96 4.00
C ILE A 235 8.03 24.03 3.91
N ASP A 236 8.41 24.39 2.69
CA ASP A 236 9.41 25.42 2.42
C ASP A 236 8.89 26.82 2.79
N HIS A 237 7.66 27.15 2.38
CA HIS A 237 7.00 28.41 2.75
C HIS A 237 6.97 28.65 4.27
N PHE A 238 6.66 27.61 5.06
CA PHE A 238 6.67 27.68 6.52
C PHE A 238 8.05 27.43 7.16
N LYS A 239 9.10 27.27 6.35
CA LYS A 239 10.50 27.14 6.79
C LYS A 239 10.69 26.02 7.80
N LEU A 240 10.10 24.85 7.52
CA LEU A 240 10.22 23.66 8.36
C LEU A 240 11.63 23.04 8.32
N GLY A 241 12.52 23.54 7.45
CA GLY A 241 13.93 23.12 7.40
C GLY A 241 14.04 21.61 7.24
N GLY A 242 15.06 20.97 7.81
CA GLY A 242 15.30 19.52 7.67
C GLY A 242 14.20 18.60 8.19
N VAL A 243 13.14 19.11 8.83
CA VAL A 243 11.98 18.31 9.26
C VAL A 243 11.30 17.63 8.07
N TRP A 244 11.39 18.21 6.86
CA TRP A 244 10.88 17.60 5.63
C TRP A 244 11.42 16.19 5.40
N SER A 245 12.67 15.93 5.80
CA SER A 245 13.34 14.64 5.57
C SER A 245 12.72 13.48 6.35
N LYS A 246 11.84 13.76 7.32
CA LYS A 246 11.01 12.74 8.00
C LYS A 246 10.02 12.04 7.06
N LEU A 247 9.69 12.67 5.93
CA LEU A 247 8.90 12.05 4.88
C LEU A 247 9.67 10.89 4.22
N THR A 248 11.00 10.88 4.31
CA THR A 248 11.90 9.86 3.76
C THR A 248 12.55 9.08 4.93
N ARG A 249 13.39 8.07 4.63
CA ARG A 249 14.26 7.45 5.64
C ARG A 249 15.68 8.02 5.65
N LEU A 250 16.00 8.94 4.75
CA LEU A 250 17.31 9.58 4.66
C LEU A 250 17.25 10.98 5.28
N ARG A 251 17.91 11.15 6.43
CA ARG A 251 17.99 12.44 7.13
C ARG A 251 18.77 13.45 6.29
N ARG A 252 18.16 14.60 6.02
CA ARG A 252 18.73 15.66 5.16
C ARG A 252 18.60 17.05 5.79
N GLY A 253 19.41 17.97 5.27
CA GLY A 253 19.40 19.39 5.64
C GLY A 253 18.19 20.14 5.08
N ARG A 254 18.35 21.43 4.76
CA ARG A 254 17.28 22.21 4.13
C ARG A 254 16.90 21.64 2.75
N LEU A 255 15.65 21.88 2.34
CA LEU A 255 15.22 21.66 0.97
C LEU A 255 15.98 22.63 0.07
N HIS A 256 16.50 22.13 -1.04
CA HIS A 256 17.11 22.94 -2.08
C HIS A 256 16.25 22.75 -3.33
N PRO A 257 15.52 23.78 -3.77
CA PRO A 257 14.76 23.69 -5.00
C PRO A 257 15.71 23.57 -6.20
N SER A 258 15.29 22.83 -7.22
CA SER A 258 16.02 22.71 -8.49
C SER A 258 15.87 23.93 -9.38
N ASN A 259 14.76 24.66 -9.24
CA ASN A 259 14.51 25.92 -9.91
C ASN A 259 14.10 26.98 -8.88
N GLU A 260 14.80 28.10 -8.89
CA GLU A 260 14.46 29.30 -8.11
C GLU A 260 14.21 30.48 -9.09
N GLY A 261 13.10 31.19 -8.91
CA GLY A 261 12.95 32.55 -9.49
C GLY A 261 11.90 32.73 -10.59
N VAL A 262 11.27 31.69 -11.15
CA VAL A 262 10.15 31.86 -12.10
C VAL A 262 9.01 30.91 -11.77
N GLY A 263 7.93 31.43 -11.18
CA GLY A 263 6.78 30.62 -10.77
C GLY A 263 6.94 30.02 -9.37
N TRP A 264 6.71 28.72 -9.23
CA TRP A 264 6.82 28.00 -7.95
C TRP A 264 8.16 27.27 -7.85
N ASN A 265 8.70 27.16 -6.64
CA ASN A 265 9.90 26.37 -6.37
C ASN A 265 9.65 24.90 -6.75
N GLU A 266 10.48 24.36 -7.65
CA GLU A 266 10.43 22.97 -8.06
C GLU A 266 11.42 22.15 -7.23
N TYR A 267 11.04 20.94 -6.84
CA TYR A 267 11.87 20.07 -6.01
C TYR A 267 12.11 18.74 -6.69
N ARG A 268 13.34 18.21 -6.53
CA ARG A 268 13.71 16.92 -7.09
C ARG A 268 13.00 15.78 -6.36
N MET A 269 12.13 15.06 -7.07
CA MET A 269 11.41 13.92 -6.50
C MET A 269 12.33 12.79 -6.04
N ASP A 270 13.51 12.63 -6.66
CA ASP A 270 14.50 11.63 -6.24
C ASP A 270 14.99 11.83 -4.80
N ASP A 271 14.95 13.06 -4.29
CA ASP A 271 15.33 13.37 -2.92
C ASP A 271 14.25 12.96 -1.90
N MET A 272 13.03 12.68 -2.37
CA MET A 272 11.86 12.38 -1.55
C MET A 272 11.59 10.89 -1.40
N VAL A 273 11.99 10.09 -2.40
CA VAL A 273 11.68 8.65 -2.45
C VAL A 273 12.74 7.78 -1.77
N ASN A 274 13.68 8.39 -1.02
CA ASN A 274 14.74 7.61 -0.38
C ASN A 274 14.20 6.80 0.81
N GLY A 275 14.27 5.48 0.68
CA GLY A 275 13.97 4.51 1.73
C GLY A 275 12.49 4.31 2.04
N ARG A 276 11.58 4.87 1.23
CA ARG A 276 10.15 4.53 1.25
C ARG A 276 9.67 4.37 -0.19
N LEU A 277 8.79 3.41 -0.44
CA LEU A 277 8.15 3.23 -1.74
C LEU A 277 6.96 4.19 -1.85
N PHE A 278 6.92 5.00 -2.91
CA PHE A 278 5.80 5.88 -3.21
C PHE A 278 4.94 5.28 -4.32
N CYS A 279 3.71 4.91 -4.00
CA CYS A 279 2.75 4.33 -4.94
C CYS A 279 1.72 5.38 -5.35
N ASP A 280 1.69 5.72 -6.63
CA ASP A 280 0.75 6.69 -7.19
C ASP A 280 -0.35 5.99 -7.97
N THR A 281 -1.52 5.90 -7.36
CA THR A 281 -2.67 5.20 -7.93
C THR A 281 -3.16 5.83 -9.25
N TYR A 282 -2.88 7.11 -9.52
CA TYR A 282 -3.21 7.75 -10.80
C TYR A 282 -2.31 7.24 -11.93
N VAL A 283 -1.02 7.08 -11.67
CA VAL A 283 -0.06 6.56 -12.65
C VAL A 283 -0.27 5.06 -12.83
N SER A 284 -0.36 4.32 -11.72
CA SER A 284 -0.61 2.87 -11.74
C SER A 284 -1.91 2.54 -12.47
N SER A 285 -2.98 3.31 -12.27
CA SER A 285 -4.22 3.09 -13.03
C SER A 285 -4.05 3.38 -14.52
N LYS A 286 -3.29 4.39 -14.94
CA LYS A 286 -3.03 4.63 -16.36
C LYS A 286 -2.19 3.55 -17.04
N GLU A 287 -1.17 3.04 -16.33
CA GLU A 287 -0.36 1.91 -16.80
C GLU A 287 -1.27 0.69 -16.97
N LEU A 288 -2.00 0.32 -15.92
CA LEU A 288 -2.85 -0.88 -15.90
C LEU A 288 -4.06 -0.81 -16.83
N LEU A 289 -4.65 0.38 -17.02
CA LEU A 289 -5.83 0.55 -17.89
C LEU A 289 -5.45 0.73 -19.37
N GLY A 290 -4.22 1.14 -19.68
CA GLY A 290 -3.71 1.25 -21.05
C GLY A 290 -3.00 -0.01 -21.56
N SER A 291 -2.40 -0.81 -20.66
CA SER A 291 -1.71 -2.07 -20.98
C SER A 291 -2.47 -3.27 -20.42
N GLN A 292 -3.64 -3.56 -20.98
CA GLN A 292 -4.30 -4.84 -20.77
C GLN A 292 -3.63 -5.88 -21.66
N THR A 293 -2.65 -6.59 -21.09
CA THR A 293 -2.23 -7.97 -21.42
C THR A 293 -1.19 -8.43 -20.39
N THR A 294 -1.68 -9.09 -19.33
CA THR A 294 -1.02 -10.21 -18.59
C THR A 294 0.44 -10.05 -18.14
N HIS A 295 0.76 -9.48 -16.96
CA HIS A 295 2.12 -9.60 -16.37
C HIS A 295 2.09 -9.77 -14.83
N CYS A 296 2.62 -10.90 -14.34
CA CYS A 296 2.94 -11.20 -12.93
C CYS A 296 4.34 -10.64 -12.59
N ARG A 297 4.53 -9.98 -11.43
CA ARG A 297 5.84 -9.44 -10.98
C ARG A 297 6.28 -10.14 -9.69
N ILE A 298 7.28 -11.01 -9.78
CA ILE A 298 7.97 -11.60 -8.62
C ILE A 298 9.12 -10.67 -8.24
N TRP A 299 9.19 -10.27 -6.97
CA TRP A 299 10.29 -9.48 -6.42
C TRP A 299 11.12 -10.36 -5.48
N SER A 300 12.44 -10.44 -5.69
CA SER A 300 13.38 -10.89 -4.66
C SER A 300 14.15 -9.68 -4.12
N SER A 301 14.31 -9.62 -2.80
CA SER A 301 15.27 -8.74 -2.16
C SER A 301 16.24 -9.60 -1.37
N GLU A 302 17.45 -9.79 -1.88
CA GLU A 302 18.56 -10.29 -1.06
C GLU A 302 19.05 -9.12 -0.18
N CYS A 303 18.77 -9.20 1.11
CA CYS A 303 19.43 -8.35 2.11
C CYS A 303 20.78 -8.99 2.43
N TYR A 304 21.87 -8.40 1.96
CA TYR A 304 23.21 -8.59 2.53
C TYR A 304 23.41 -7.66 3.73
#